data_AF-A0A961A7W0-F1
#
_entry.id   AF-A0A961A7W0-F1
#
_cell.length_a   1.000
_cell.length_b   1.000
_cell.length_c   1.000
_cell.angle_alpha   90.00
_cell.angle_beta   90.00
_cell.angle_gamma   90.00
#
_symmetry.space_group_name_H-M   'P 1'
#
loop_
_entity.id
_entity.type
_entity.pdbx_description
1 polymer ?
#
loop_
_entity_poly.entity_id
_entity_poly.type
_entity_poly.pdbx_seq_one_letter_code
_entity_poly.pdbx_strand_id
1 'polypeptide(L)' 'MNLDIRLENTWKQQLTEEFDKPYFSALMQFLAQEKENGKTIFPKENNIFNAYNSTPFNKVKVVIIGQDP' A
#
# COMPACT_ATOMS: atom_id res chain seq x y z
N MET A 1 -10.95 -3.68 7.09
CA MET A 1 -10.54 -2.72 6.05
C MET A 1 -10.61 -3.44 4.71
N ASN A 2 -11.45 -2.99 3.78
CA ASN A 2 -11.44 -3.54 2.42
C ASN A 2 -10.67 -2.53 1.56
N LEU A 3 -9.36 -2.75 1.43
CA LEU A 3 -8.51 -1.84 0.70
C LEU A 3 -8.69 -2.14 -0.78
N ASP A 4 -9.45 -1.30 -1.47
CA ASP A 4 -9.43 -1.25 -2.93
C ASP A 4 -8.01 -0.82 -3.33
N ILE A 5 -7.16 -1.79 -3.69
CA ILE A 5 -5.75 -1.55 -4.06
C ILE A 5 -5.75 -0.82 -5.41
N ARG A 6 -5.91 0.50 -5.32
CA ARG A 6 -5.76 1.43 -6.43
C ARG A 6 -4.29 1.71 -6.60
N LEU A 7 -3.68 0.94 -7.49
CA LEU A 7 -2.27 1.03 -7.83
C LEU A 7 -2.12 1.34 -9.32
N GLU A 8 -1.18 2.22 -9.66
CA GLU A 8 -0.78 2.46 -11.04
C GLU A 8 -0.39 1.12 -11.72
N ASN A 9 -0.76 0.97 -13.00
CA ASN A 9 -0.74 -0.31 -13.70
C ASN A 9 0.64 -0.96 -13.76
N THR A 10 1.70 -0.18 -14.02
CA THR A 10 3.04 -0.75 -14.13
C THR A 10 3.53 -1.25 -12.77
N TRP A 11 3.20 -0.56 -11.68
CA TRP A 11 3.47 -1.04 -10.33
C TRP A 11 2.62 -2.26 -9.96
N LYS A 12 1.34 -2.28 -10.37
CA LYS A 12 0.46 -3.44 -10.15
C LYS A 12 1.06 -4.70 -10.76
N GLN A 13 1.60 -4.62 -11.97
CA GLN A 13 2.28 -5.75 -12.60
C GLN A 13 3.49 -6.24 -11.79
N GLN A 14 4.26 -5.34 -11.18
CA GLN A 14 5.44 -5.72 -10.38
C GLN A 14 5.08 -6.28 -9.00
N LEU A 15 3.97 -5.83 -8.40
CA LEU A 15 3.64 -6.11 -7.00
C LEU A 15 2.48 -7.11 -6.82
N THR A 16 1.86 -7.59 -7.89
CA THR A 16 0.70 -8.51 -7.80
C THR A 16 1.02 -9.74 -6.95
N GLU A 17 2.19 -10.35 -7.14
CA GLU A 17 2.60 -11.53 -6.37
C GLU A 17 2.75 -11.24 -4.87
N GLU A 18 3.09 -10.00 -4.48
CA GLU A 18 3.19 -9.63 -3.07
C GLU A 18 1.81 -9.59 -2.39
N PHE A 19 0.77 -9.17 -3.12
CA PHE A 19 -0.59 -9.11 -2.60
C PHE A 19 -1.20 -10.49 -2.34
N ASP A 20 -0.74 -11.50 -3.08
CA ASP A 20 -1.18 -12.89 -2.93
C ASP A 20 -0.43 -13.64 -1.81
N LYS A 21 0.64 -13.06 -1.27
CA LYS A 21 1.43 -13.73 -0.23
C LYS A 21 0.72 -13.70 1.13
N PRO A 22 0.85 -14.76 1.95
CA PRO A 22 0.19 -14.86 3.25
C PRO A 22 0.50 -13.70 4.21
N TYR A 23 1.71 -13.15 4.15
CA TYR A 23 2.11 -12.03 5.01
C TYR A 23 1.30 -10.77 4.72
N PHE A 24 0.93 -10.53 3.45
CA PHE A 24 0.18 -9.34 3.06
C PHE A 24 -1.26 -9.43 3.56
N SER A 25 -1.87 -10.61 3.41
CA SER A 25 -3.18 -10.90 4.00
C SER A 25 -3.17 -10.71 5.52
N ALA A 26 -2.13 -11.20 6.22
CA ALA A 26 -1.99 -11.02 7.66
C ALA A 26 -1.85 -9.53 8.05
N LEU A 27 -1.07 -8.76 7.29
CA LEU A 27 -0.92 -7.31 7.49
C LEU A 27 -2.25 -6.57 7.32
N MET A 28 -3.03 -6.90 6.29
CA MET A 28 -4.33 -6.28 6.04
C MET A 28 -5.34 -6.60 7.16
N GLN A 29 -5.32 -7.83 7.66
CA GLN A 29 -6.15 -8.22 8.80
C GLN A 29 -5.73 -7.48 10.08
N PHE A 30 -4.43 -7.36 10.33
CA PHE A 30 -3.90 -6.59 11.45
C PHE A 30 -4.37 -5.12 11.40
N LEU A 31 -4.20 -4.44 10.26
CA LEU A 31 -4.62 -3.04 10.10
C LEU A 31 -6.14 -2.88 10.22
N ALA A 32 -6.93 -3.85 9.76
CA ALA A 32 -8.37 -3.87 9.95
C ALA A 32 -8.74 -3.94 11.44
N GLN A 33 -8.09 -4.84 12.19
CA GLN A 33 -8.32 -5.02 13.62
C GLN A 33 -7.92 -3.76 14.41
N GLU A 34 -6.80 -3.14 14.06
CA GLU A 34 -6.34 -1.90 14.71
C GLU A 34 -7.34 -0.76 14.52
N LYS A 35 -7.91 -0.63 13.31
CA LYS A 35 -8.97 0.32 13.02
C LYS A 35 -10.26 0.02 13.80
N GLU A 36 -10.66 -1.25 13.89
CA GLU A 36 -11.82 -1.70 14.68
C GLU A 36 -11.62 -1.44 16.18
N ASN A 37 -10.39 -1.56 16.67
CA ASN A 37 -10.00 -1.23 18.04
C ASN A 37 -9.96 0.29 18.30
N GLY A 38 -10.40 1.12 17.34
CA GLY A 38 -10.52 2.56 17.48
C GLY A 38 -9.24 3.33 17.18
N LYS A 39 -8.19 2.70 16.63
CA LYS A 39 -6.97 3.42 16.25
C LYS A 39 -7.20 4.26 15.01
N THR A 40 -6.68 5.48 15.03
CA THR A 40 -6.60 6.33 13.83
C THR A 40 -5.36 5.93 13.04
N ILE A 41 -5.56 5.49 11.81
CA ILE A 41 -4.48 5.04 10.91
C ILE A 41 -4.20 6.14 9.88
N PHE A 42 -2.93 6.47 9.72
CA PHE A 42 -2.45 7.38 8.69
C PHE A 42 -1.56 6.63 7.68
N PRO A 43 -1.49 7.08 6.42
CA PRO A 43 -2.34 8.13 5.81
C PRO A 43 -3.77 7.61 5.57
N LYS A 44 -4.65 8.46 5.01
CA LYS A 44 -5.98 8.01 4.55
C LYS A 44 -5.82 6.85 3.56
N GLU A 45 -6.76 5.92 3.54
CA GLU A 45 -6.70 4.68 2.74
C GLU A 45 -6.33 4.93 1.26
N ASN A 46 -6.93 5.94 0.62
CA ASN A 46 -6.65 6.30 -0.77
C ASN A 46 -5.22 6.83 -1.03
N ASN A 47 -4.48 7.18 0.02
CA ASN A 47 -3.15 7.76 -0.07
C ASN A 47 -2.04 6.77 0.31
N ILE A 48 -2.37 5.55 0.77
CA ILE A 48 -1.38 4.54 1.19
C ILE A 48 -0.39 4.23 0.05
N PHE A 49 -0.88 4.12 -1.18
CA PHE A 49 -0.05 3.84 -2.37
C PHE A 49 0.29 5.08 -3.19
N ASN A 50 0.18 6.29 -2.63
CA ASN A 50 0.30 7.53 -3.40
C ASN A 50 1.66 7.68 -4.12
N ALA A 51 2.75 7.20 -3.50
CA ALA A 51 4.08 7.22 -4.11
C ALA A 51 4.11 6.43 -5.44
N TYR A 52 3.54 5.23 -5.43
CA TYR A 52 3.40 4.37 -6.61
C TYR A 52 2.44 4.97 -7.64
N ASN A 53 1.33 5.56 -7.18
CA ASN A 53 0.33 6.17 -8.05
C ASN A 53 0.83 7.43 -8.76
N SER A 54 1.77 8.14 -8.16
CA SER A 54 2.31 9.40 -8.71
C SER A 54 3.46 9.17 -9.70
N THR A 55 4.16 8.03 -9.61
CA THR A 55 5.35 7.76 -10.43
C THR A 55 5.30 6.33 -10.98
N PRO A 56 4.94 6.13 -12.27
CA PRO A 56 4.98 4.81 -12.89
C PRO A 56 6.35 4.15 -12.76
N PHE A 57 6.37 2.83 -12.63
CA PHE A 57 7.58 2.02 -12.39
C PHE A 57 8.70 2.33 -13.38
N ASN A 58 8.38 2.37 -14.67
CA ASN A 58 9.35 2.66 -15.74
C ASN A 58 9.80 4.12 -15.83
N LYS A 59 9.20 5.02 -15.05
CA LYS A 59 9.59 6.43 -14.96
C LYS A 59 10.38 6.75 -13.69
N VAL A 60 10.55 5.78 -12.78
CA VAL A 60 11.38 5.94 -11.59
C VAL A 60 12.83 6.16 -12.01
N LYS A 61 13.45 7.21 -11.45
CA LYS A 61 14.88 7.52 -11.64
C LYS A 61 15.65 7.57 -10.33
N VAL A 62 14.96 7.93 -9.25
CA VAL A 62 15.52 8.09 -7.92
C VAL A 62 14.50 7.53 -6.94
N VAL A 63 14.98 6.81 -5.93
CA VAL A 63 14.17 6.31 -4.81
C VAL A 63 14.66 7.01 -3.55
N ILE A 64 13.74 7.72 -2.88
CA ILE A 64 13.99 8.35 -1.58
C ILE A 64 13.15 7.59 -0.56
N ILE A 65 13.80 7.03 0.46
CA ILE A 65 13.15 6.20 1.48
C ILE A 65 13.07 7.04 2.77
N GLY A 66 11.85 7.32 3.21
CA GLY A 66 11.56 7.89 4.53
C GLY A 66 11.44 6.79 5.61
N GLN A 67 11.16 7.19 6.85
CA GLN A 67 11.01 6.26 7.97
C GLN A 67 9.58 5.72 8.08
N ASP A 68 8.65 6.51 8.60
CA ASP A 68 7.23 6.19 8.68
C ASP A 68 6.42 7.44 8.26
N PRO A 69 5.19 7.28 7.75
CA PRO A 69 4.29 8.38 7.42
C PRO A 69 3.76 9.17 8.62
#